data_AF-A0A3C0U8C7-F1
#
_entry.id   AF-A0A3C0U8C7-F1
#
_cell.length_a   1.000
_cell.length_b   1.000
_cell.length_c   1.000
_cell.angle_alpha   90.00
_cell.angle_beta   90.00
_cell.angle_gamma   90.00
#
_symmetry.space_group_name_H-M   'P 1'
#
loop_
_entity.id
_entity.type
_entity.pdbx_description
1 polymer ?
#
loop_
_entity_poly.entity_id
_entity_poly.type
_entity_poly.pdbx_seq_one_letter_code
_entity_poly.pdbx_strand_id
1 'polypeptide(L)'
;TYTVEETVAPNGYAQNFKVTFTVTIAADGKVTFKQDALKQVTPSNNGKVDATATVKNVKSITQLPLTGAAGTTLFAVVALLVAGAGVAVALKSRQRMH
;
A
#
# COMPACT_ATOMS: atom_id res chain seq x y z
N THR A 1 -11.85 -10.97 -19.94
CA THR A 1 -11.35 -10.37 -18.69
C THR A 1 -12.49 -9.70 -17.98
N TYR A 2 -12.57 -9.88 -16.66
CA TYR A 2 -13.64 -9.38 -15.81
C TYR A 2 -13.05 -8.63 -14.61
N THR A 3 -13.78 -7.65 -14.12
CA THR A 3 -13.49 -6.95 -12.88
C THR A 3 -14.45 -7.46 -11.81
N VAL A 4 -13.91 -7.84 -10.67
CA VAL A 4 -14.66 -8.23 -9.47
C VAL A 4 -14.50 -7.12 -8.45
N GLU A 5 -15.62 -6.60 -7.98
CA GLU A 5 -15.67 -5.54 -6.97
C GLU A 5 -16.47 -6.02 -5.77
N GLU A 6 -15.88 -5.86 -4.58
CA GLU A 6 -16.58 -6.03 -3.33
C GLU A 6 -17.50 -4.82 -3.08
N THR A 7 -18.81 -5.04 -3.14
CA THR A 7 -19.80 -3.97 -2.99
C THR A 7 -19.98 -3.55 -1.54
N VAL A 8 -20.00 -4.53 -0.63
CA VAL A 8 -20.19 -4.35 0.82
C VAL A 8 -19.24 -5.27 1.56
N ALA A 9 -18.38 -4.70 2.42
CA ALA A 9 -17.53 -5.50 3.30
C ALA A 9 -18.37 -6.08 4.47
N PRO A 10 -18.00 -7.24 5.04
CA PRO A 10 -18.69 -7.81 6.19
C PRO A 10 -18.70 -6.87 7.41
N ASN A 11 -19.66 -7.09 8.31
CA ASN A 11 -19.74 -6.29 9.54
C ASN A 11 -18.45 -6.42 10.38
N GLY A 12 -17.99 -5.30 10.95
CA GLY A 12 -16.75 -5.24 11.72
C GLY A 12 -15.47 -5.15 10.87
N TYR A 13 -15.59 -5.00 9.54
CA TYR A 13 -14.50 -4.68 8.62
C TYR A 13 -14.68 -3.28 8.03
N ALA A 14 -13.58 -2.74 7.49
CA ALA A 14 -13.52 -1.38 6.98
C ALA A 14 -14.22 -1.26 5.62
N GLN A 15 -15.27 -0.45 5.55
CA GLN A 15 -16.05 -0.23 4.32
C GLN A 15 -15.32 0.61 3.25
N ASN A 16 -14.25 1.30 3.64
CA ASN A 16 -13.45 2.15 2.76
C ASN A 16 -12.25 1.42 2.12
N PHE A 17 -11.99 0.16 2.49
CA PHE A 17 -10.89 -0.65 1.95
C PHE A 17 -11.38 -1.88 1.17
N LYS A 18 -12.56 -1.78 0.56
CA LYS A 18 -13.15 -2.84 -0.27
C LYS A 18 -12.22 -3.19 -1.42
N VAL A 19 -12.13 -4.48 -1.73
CA VAL A 19 -11.21 -4.95 -2.77
C VAL A 19 -11.84 -4.83 -4.16
N THR A 20 -11.01 -4.46 -5.13
CA THR A 20 -11.32 -4.59 -6.55
C THR A 20 -10.16 -5.28 -7.24
N PHE A 21 -10.43 -6.32 -8.02
CA PHE A 21 -9.40 -7.07 -8.73
C PHE A 21 -9.89 -7.59 -10.07
N THR A 22 -8.93 -8.00 -10.90
CA THR A 22 -9.20 -8.49 -12.25
C THR A 22 -9.01 -9.99 -12.31
N VAL A 23 -9.94 -10.66 -13.00
CA VAL A 23 -9.82 -12.07 -13.37
C VAL A 23 -9.87 -12.20 -14.90
N THR A 24 -8.95 -12.99 -15.44
CA THR A 24 -8.91 -13.32 -16.87
C THR A 24 -9.17 -14.80 -17.02
N ILE A 25 -10.19 -15.15 -17.80
CA ILE A 25 -10.47 -16.53 -18.20
C ILE A 25 -10.06 -16.63 -19.66
N ALA A 26 -9.07 -17.46 -19.95
CA ALA A 26 -8.59 -17.70 -21.31
C ALA A 26 -9.53 -18.66 -22.06
N ALA A 27 -9.41 -18.71 -23.39
CA ALA A 27 -10.23 -19.58 -24.23
C ALA A 27 -10.02 -21.08 -23.94
N ASP A 28 -8.86 -21.47 -23.41
CA ASP A 28 -8.56 -22.84 -22.95
C ASP A 28 -9.05 -23.13 -21.51
N GLY A 29 -9.83 -22.20 -20.92
CA GLY A 29 -10.41 -22.34 -19.60
C GLY A 29 -9.48 -22.02 -18.43
N LYS A 30 -8.21 -21.66 -18.69
CA LYS A 30 -7.30 -21.25 -17.60
C LYS A 30 -7.71 -19.90 -17.02
N VAL A 31 -7.67 -19.81 -15.70
CA VAL A 31 -8.08 -18.63 -14.95
C VAL A 31 -6.85 -17.98 -14.32
N THR A 32 -6.71 -16.68 -14.53
CA THR A 32 -5.63 -15.86 -13.97
C THR A 32 -6.22 -14.69 -13.19
N PHE A 33 -5.93 -14.64 -11.89
CA PHE A 33 -6.23 -13.52 -11.01
C PHE A 33 -5.04 -12.56 -10.96
N LYS A 34 -5.31 -11.27 -11.09
CA LYS A 34 -4.33 -10.20 -10.89
C LYS A 34 -4.35 -9.77 -9.42
N GLN A 35 -3.17 -9.65 -8.81
CA GLN A 35 -3.05 -9.10 -7.46
C GLN A 35 -3.46 -7.62 -7.46
N ASP A 36 -4.25 -7.24 -6.47
CA ASP A 36 -4.68 -5.86 -6.25
C ASP A 36 -3.55 -5.01 -5.65
N ALA A 37 -3.71 -3.68 -5.70
CA ALA A 37 -2.70 -2.74 -5.22
C ALA A 37 -2.37 -2.90 -3.72
N LEU A 38 -3.37 -3.28 -2.93
CA LEU A 38 -3.25 -3.43 -1.48
C LEU A 38 -2.90 -4.86 -1.05
N LYS A 39 -2.69 -5.76 -2.02
CA LYS A 39 -2.35 -7.18 -1.80
C LYS A 39 -3.36 -7.92 -0.92
N GLN A 40 -4.63 -7.54 -1.01
CA GLN A 40 -5.74 -8.19 -0.32
C GLN A 40 -6.17 -9.48 -1.02
N VAL A 41 -5.90 -9.61 -2.32
CA VAL A 41 -6.20 -10.81 -3.12
C VAL A 41 -4.99 -11.71 -3.19
N THR A 42 -5.19 -12.96 -2.82
CA THR A 42 -4.17 -14.01 -2.90
C THR A 42 -4.64 -15.10 -3.86
N PRO A 43 -4.10 -15.15 -5.09
CA PRO A 43 -4.37 -16.23 -6.04
C PRO A 43 -3.76 -17.55 -5.57
N SER A 44 -4.45 -18.65 -5.85
CA SER A 44 -3.98 -20.03 -5.69
C SER A 44 -4.18 -20.79 -7.01
N ASN A 45 -3.25 -21.68 -7.35
CA ASN A 45 -3.25 -22.40 -8.63
C ASN A 45 -3.39 -21.47 -9.86
N ASN A 46 -2.84 -20.26 -9.78
CA ASN A 46 -3.06 -19.21 -10.78
C ASN A 46 -2.59 -19.66 -12.17
N GLY A 47 -3.40 -19.40 -13.20
CA GLY A 47 -3.14 -19.85 -14.58
C GLY A 47 -3.56 -21.30 -14.85
N LYS A 48 -4.34 -21.93 -13.97
CA LYS A 48 -4.95 -23.25 -14.18
C LYS A 48 -6.48 -23.14 -14.26
N VAL A 49 -7.13 -24.23 -14.63
CA VAL A 49 -8.61 -24.31 -14.75
C VAL A 49 -9.27 -24.26 -13.35
N ASP A 50 -8.58 -24.78 -12.33
CA ASP A 50 -9.01 -24.83 -10.94
C ASP A 50 -8.48 -23.65 -10.10
N ALA A 51 -8.02 -22.56 -10.74
CA ALA A 51 -7.48 -21.43 -10.00
C ALA A 51 -8.55 -20.81 -9.09
N THR A 52 -8.14 -20.44 -7.88
CA THR A 52 -8.99 -19.77 -6.89
C THR A 52 -8.30 -18.52 -6.39
N ALA A 53 -9.04 -17.64 -5.71
CA ALA A 53 -8.46 -16.48 -5.04
C ALA A 53 -9.12 -16.28 -3.68
N THR A 54 -8.31 -15.98 -2.66
CA THR A 54 -8.80 -15.57 -1.34
C THR A 54 -8.72 -14.07 -1.22
N VAL A 55 -9.80 -13.45 -0.76
CA VAL A 55 -9.87 -12.01 -0.46
C VAL A 55 -9.75 -11.81 1.04
N LYS A 56 -8.79 -10.98 1.46
CA LYS A 56 -8.60 -10.58 2.85
C LYS A 56 -9.23 -9.21 3.09
N ASN A 57 -10.31 -9.19 3.84
CA ASN A 57 -10.87 -7.96 4.39
C ASN A 57 -10.05 -7.47 5.58
N VAL A 58 -9.84 -6.15 5.65
CA VAL A 58 -9.13 -5.49 6.76
C VAL A 58 -10.07 -4.66 7.63
N LYS A 59 -9.74 -4.53 8.91
CA LYS A 59 -10.49 -3.70 9.87
C LYS A 59 -9.97 -2.27 9.95
N SER A 60 -8.70 -2.06 9.63
CA SER A 60 -8.03 -0.77 9.70
C SER A 60 -6.87 -0.67 8.70
N ILE A 61 -6.46 0.56 8.41
CA ILE A 61 -5.34 0.85 7.50
C ILE A 61 -4.01 0.23 7.95
N THR A 62 -3.83 0.03 9.25
CA THR A 62 -2.60 -0.54 9.84
C THR A 62 -2.37 -2.01 9.52
N GLN A 63 -3.40 -2.72 9.04
CA GLN A 63 -3.29 -4.13 8.64
C GLN A 63 -2.91 -4.31 7.17
N LEU A 64 -2.92 -3.20 6.42
CA LEU A 64 -2.42 -3.16 5.05
C LEU A 64 -0.88 -3.08 5.07
N PRO A 65 -0.21 -3.50 3.98
CA PRO A 65 1.22 -3.31 3.84
C PRO A 65 1.59 -1.85 4.11
N LEU A 66 2.73 -1.62 4.77
CA LEU A 66 3.17 -0.27 5.08
C LEU A 66 3.53 0.49 3.78
N THR A 67 2.59 1.28 3.27
CA THR A 67 2.76 2.15 2.11
C THR A 67 3.18 3.53 2.58
N GLY A 68 4.48 3.83 2.58
CA GLY A 68 4.95 5.19 2.93
C GLY A 68 6.29 5.29 3.64
N ALA A 69 6.89 4.18 4.08
CA ALA A 69 8.18 4.21 4.78
C ALA A 69 9.26 4.99 4.01
N ALA A 70 9.38 4.79 2.70
CA ALA A 70 10.35 5.49 1.86
C ALA A 70 10.09 7.00 1.72
N GLY A 71 8.82 7.44 1.77
CA GLY A 71 8.48 8.86 1.74
C GLY A 71 8.83 9.54 3.06
N THR A 72 8.46 8.90 4.18
CA THR A 72 8.74 9.43 5.53
C THR A 72 10.23 9.49 5.85
N THR A 73 11.04 8.56 5.34
CA THR A 73 12.49 8.60 5.56
C THR A 73 13.14 9.79 4.85
N LEU A 74 12.72 10.13 3.63
CA LEU A 74 13.22 11.31 2.94
C LEU A 74 12.91 12.58 3.72
N PHE A 75 11.67 12.75 4.18
CA PHE A 75 11.29 13.92 4.99
C PHE A 75 12.03 13.96 6.33
N ALA A 76 12.25 12.82 6.98
CA ALA A 76 13.03 12.75 8.21
C ALA A 76 14.50 13.18 7.98
N VAL A 77 15.12 12.73 6.89
CA VAL A 77 16.49 13.14 6.52
C VAL A 77 16.56 14.63 6.23
N VAL A 78 15.61 15.17 5.47
CA VAL A 78 15.55 16.63 5.20
C VAL A 78 15.37 17.41 6.49
N ALA A 79 14.46 16.99 7.38
CA ALA A 79 14.26 17.65 8.66
C ALA A 79 15.54 17.66 9.51
N LEU A 80 16.28 16.55 9.54
CA LEU A 80 17.57 16.47 10.24
C LEU A 80 18.62 17.39 9.64
N LEU A 81 18.73 17.45 8.30
CA LEU A 81 19.66 18.35 7.61
C LEU A 81 19.33 19.83 7.87
N VAL A 82 18.05 20.19 7.78
CA VAL A 82 17.56 21.55 8.05
C VAL A 82 17.81 21.94 9.50
N ALA A 83 17.54 21.04 10.45
CA ALA A 83 17.84 21.26 11.86
C ALA A 83 19.35 21.48 12.08
N GLY A 84 20.22 20.65 11.48
CA GLY A 84 21.67 20.79 11.55
C GLY A 84 22.16 22.13 10.98
N ALA A 85 21.65 22.53 9.81
CA ALA A 85 21.98 23.81 9.20
C ALA A 85 21.49 24.99 10.07
N GLY A 86 20.29 24.91 10.63
CA GLY A 86 19.74 25.93 11.52
C GLY A 86 20.59 26.13 12.78
N VAL A 87 21.03 25.04 13.41
CA VAL A 87 21.96 25.08 14.56
C VAL A 87 23.28 25.74 14.18
N ALA A 88 23.89 25.34 13.06
CA ALA A 88 25.16 25.91 12.60
C ALA A 88 25.07 27.42 12.32
N VAL A 89 23.99 27.87 11.67
CA VAL A 89 23.74 29.29 11.38
C VAL A 89 23.54 30.08 12.68
N ALA A 90 22.79 29.55 13.64
CA ALA A 90 22.55 30.21 14.93
C ALA A 90 23.83 30.37 15.76
N LEU A 91 24.74 29.40 15.72
CA LEU A 91 26.05 29.52 16.38
C LEU A 91 26.94 30.55 15.67
N LYS A 92 26.97 30.55 14.32
CA LYS A 92 27.75 31.51 13.52
C LYS A 92 27.25 32.95 13.67
N SER A 93 25.95 33.17 13.77
CA SER A 93 25.38 34.52 13.90
C SER A 93 25.77 35.19 15.22
N ARG A 94 25.78 34.42 16.32
CA ARG A 94 26.23 34.90 17.64
C ARG A 94 27.70 35.32 17.66
N GLN A 95 28.56 34.62 16.93
CA GLN A 95 29.97 34.99 16.80
C GLN A 95 30.20 36.31 16.05
N ARG A 96 29.24 36.79 15.25
CA ARG A 96 29.35 38.05 14.51
C ARG A 96 28.75 39.26 15.24
N MET A 97 28.02 39.03 16.33
CA MET A 97 27.38 40.08 17.13
C MET A 97 28.22 40.53 18.34
N HIS A 98 29.40 39.95 18.52
CA HIS A 98 30.46 40.40 19.43
C HIS A 98 31.65 40.88 18.63
#